data_AF-A0A5J4RM03-F1
#
_entry.id   AF-A0A5J4RM03-F1
#
_cell.length_a   1.000
_cell.length_b   1.000
_cell.length_c   1.000
_cell.angle_alpha   90.00
_cell.angle_beta   90.00
_cell.angle_gamma   90.00
#
_symmetry.space_group_name_H-M   'P 1'
#
loop_
_entity.id
_entity.type
_entity.pdbx_description
1 polymer ?
#
loop_
_entity_poly.entity_id
_entity_poly.type
_entity_poly.pdbx_seq_one_letter_code
_entity_poly.pdbx_strand_id
1 'polypeptide(L)'
;AFIKLVLLLSALSFAAQVRGKLYFAAGKVDKDGVVTVDVGKYKNDTEVVIVKNLTDYKTLSKEDVDNFSVVAADEDAFRKLKTSGGPGNFGLCLGVEVTYVDDLYGLMGYTAKAVAGADINPSVTLFFKHAPTSINFVNTDNATEEEKKSYYNLTLAQTCVGEANLWPSFAIARGGVADAGCYAQDKVPVDNKCNVDGGSSKTYLKGYRIGAFADADAATLKQIIARLIDVGAFLKNHVTLGFMSAPA
;
A
#
# COMPACT_ATOMS: atom_id res chain seq x y z
N ALA A 1 -33.44 3.95 -4.81
CA ALA A 1 -32.83 4.81 -5.84
C ALA A 1 -31.38 5.19 -5.48
N PHE A 2 -31.09 5.58 -4.24
CA PHE A 2 -29.76 6.02 -3.75
C PHE A 2 -28.63 4.98 -3.89
N ILE A 3 -28.88 3.70 -3.61
CA ILE A 3 -27.88 2.61 -3.72
C ILE A 3 -27.46 2.33 -5.18
N LYS A 4 -28.33 2.62 -6.16
CA LYS A 4 -28.01 2.42 -7.58
C LYS A 4 -27.11 3.53 -8.16
N LEU A 5 -27.10 4.72 -7.55
CA LEU A 5 -26.29 5.85 -8.02
C LEU A 5 -24.83 5.75 -7.53
N VAL A 6 -24.60 5.22 -6.32
CA VAL A 6 -23.26 5.01 -5.76
C VAL A 6 -22.50 3.88 -6.48
N LEU A 7 -23.21 2.84 -6.93
CA LEU A 7 -22.63 1.74 -7.73
C LEU A 7 -22.27 2.14 -9.18
N LEU A 8 -22.90 3.18 -9.73
CA LEU A 8 -22.62 3.63 -11.10
C LEU A 8 -21.36 4.51 -11.18
N LEU A 9 -21.06 5.29 -10.13
CA LEU A 9 -19.86 6.14 -10.07
C LEU A 9 -18.59 5.34 -9.74
N SER A 10 -18.67 4.30 -8.92
CA SER A 10 -17.53 3.39 -8.73
C SER A 10 -17.21 2.59 -10.00
N ALA A 11 -18.22 2.17 -10.77
CA ALA A 11 -17.99 1.44 -12.03
C ALA A 11 -17.37 2.30 -13.16
N LEU A 12 -17.58 3.62 -13.16
CA LEU A 12 -17.02 4.53 -14.17
C LEU A 12 -15.62 5.04 -13.81
N SER A 13 -15.23 5.10 -12.53
CA SER A 13 -13.90 5.58 -12.13
C SER A 13 -12.80 4.54 -12.38
N PHE A 14 -13.12 3.24 -12.27
CA PHE A 14 -12.19 2.16 -12.63
C PHE A 14 -12.05 1.90 -14.14
N ALA A 15 -12.88 2.53 -15.00
CA ALA A 15 -12.92 2.24 -16.43
C ALA A 15 -11.91 3.03 -17.30
N ALA A 16 -11.15 3.96 -16.71
CA ALA A 16 -10.16 4.79 -17.43
C ALA A 16 -8.72 4.55 -16.98
N GLN A 17 -8.41 3.37 -16.43
CA GLN A 17 -7.03 3.02 -16.11
C GLN A 17 -6.28 2.66 -17.41
N VAL A 18 -5.19 3.38 -17.67
CA VAL A 18 -4.44 3.32 -18.92
C VAL A 18 -3.26 2.38 -18.77
N ARG A 19 -3.11 1.46 -19.71
CA ARG A 19 -1.95 0.55 -19.78
C ARG A 19 -0.63 1.30 -19.68
N GLY A 20 0.32 0.74 -18.92
CA GLY A 20 1.64 1.32 -18.73
C GLY A 20 1.70 2.54 -17.80
N LYS A 21 0.62 2.82 -17.05
CA LYS A 21 0.60 3.84 -16.00
C LYS A 21 0.58 3.21 -14.60
N LEU A 22 1.13 3.95 -13.66
CA LEU A 22 1.03 3.68 -12.22
C LEU A 22 0.28 4.81 -11.54
N TYR A 23 -0.63 4.45 -10.65
CA TYR A 23 -1.52 5.34 -9.92
C TYR A 23 -1.17 5.30 -8.43
N PHE A 24 -0.85 6.45 -7.84
CA PHE A 24 -0.52 6.56 -6.42
C PHE A 24 -1.52 7.48 -5.72
N ALA A 25 -1.78 7.19 -4.44
CA ALA A 25 -2.52 8.11 -3.58
C ALA A 25 -1.86 9.50 -3.58
N ALA A 26 -2.66 10.52 -3.87
CA ALA A 26 -2.21 11.90 -3.88
C ALA A 26 -1.97 12.44 -2.47
N GLY A 27 -1.03 13.39 -2.38
CA GLY A 27 -0.71 14.08 -1.14
C GLY A 27 0.63 13.71 -0.52
N LYS A 28 0.90 14.36 0.60
CA LYS A 28 2.12 14.22 1.39
C LYS A 28 1.74 14.05 2.85
N VAL A 29 2.31 13.04 3.49
CA VAL A 29 2.19 12.81 4.94
C VAL A 29 3.33 13.53 5.65
N ASP A 30 3.02 14.26 6.71
CA ASP A 30 4.02 14.89 7.57
C ASP A 30 4.46 13.99 8.73
N LYS A 31 5.32 14.52 9.61
CA LYS A 31 5.82 13.79 10.78
C LYS A 31 4.73 13.44 11.80
N ASP A 32 3.68 14.27 11.87
CA ASP A 32 2.59 14.15 12.84
C ASP A 32 1.49 13.20 12.32
N GLY A 33 1.57 12.81 11.05
CA GLY A 33 0.66 11.87 10.41
C GLY A 33 -0.46 12.54 9.64
N VAL A 34 -0.37 13.85 9.41
CA VAL A 34 -1.36 14.59 8.63
C VAL A 34 -1.02 14.44 7.16
N VAL A 35 -1.96 13.92 6.37
CA VAL A 35 -1.86 13.90 4.92
C VAL A 35 -2.50 15.17 4.38
N THR A 36 -1.74 15.95 3.61
CA THR A 36 -2.29 17.11 2.89
C THR A 36 -2.42 16.79 1.41
N VAL A 37 -3.64 16.93 0.88
CA VAL A 37 -3.99 16.75 -0.54
C VAL A 37 -4.32 18.11 -1.13
N ASP A 38 -3.46 18.58 -2.04
CA ASP A 38 -3.62 19.85 -2.74
C ASP A 38 -4.46 19.63 -4.00
N VAL A 39 -5.78 19.80 -3.87
CA VAL A 39 -6.76 19.51 -4.93
C VAL A 39 -6.52 20.38 -6.17
N GLY A 40 -6.06 21.62 -5.96
CA GLY A 40 -5.74 22.55 -7.04
C GLY A 40 -4.67 22.06 -8.03
N LYS A 41 -3.91 21.01 -7.71
CA LYS A 41 -2.90 20.40 -8.58
C LYS A 41 -3.44 19.36 -9.56
N TYR A 42 -4.70 18.93 -9.42
CA TYR A 42 -5.27 17.80 -10.16
C TYR A 42 -6.44 18.25 -11.06
N LYS A 43 -6.35 19.47 -11.60
CA LYS A 43 -7.43 20.06 -12.42
C LYS A 43 -7.72 19.19 -13.65
N ASN A 44 -9.01 18.90 -13.85
CA ASN A 44 -9.57 18.09 -14.95
C ASN A 44 -9.31 16.58 -14.87
N ASP A 45 -8.72 16.09 -13.78
CA ASP A 45 -8.66 14.65 -13.53
C ASP A 45 -9.91 14.20 -12.77
N THR A 46 -10.53 13.10 -13.20
CA THR A 46 -11.69 12.51 -12.51
C THR A 46 -11.34 11.96 -11.12
N GLU A 47 -10.04 11.85 -10.80
CA GLU A 47 -9.54 11.34 -9.53
C GLU A 47 -8.34 12.14 -9.04
N VAL A 48 -8.25 12.34 -7.72
CA VAL A 48 -7.11 13.01 -7.08
C VAL A 48 -6.01 11.97 -6.84
N VAL A 49 -5.30 11.64 -7.92
CA VAL A 49 -4.26 10.60 -7.96
C VAL A 49 -2.99 11.13 -8.61
N ILE A 50 -1.84 10.59 -8.21
CA ILE A 50 -0.57 10.84 -8.91
C ILE A 50 -0.41 9.76 -9.96
N VAL A 51 -0.41 10.16 -11.24
CA VAL A 51 -0.17 9.26 -12.36
C VAL A 51 1.28 9.36 -12.81
N LYS A 52 1.95 8.22 -12.97
CA LYS A 52 3.32 8.12 -13.52
C LYS A 52 3.35 7.13 -14.68
N ASN A 53 4.24 7.33 -15.64
CA ASN A 53 4.50 6.29 -16.61
C ASN A 53 5.32 5.19 -15.93
N LEU A 54 5.04 3.95 -16.28
CA LEU A 54 5.89 2.84 -15.90
C LEU A 54 7.34 3.04 -16.38
N THR A 55 7.51 3.62 -17.57
CA THR A 55 8.82 3.93 -18.17
C THR A 55 9.59 5.03 -17.45
N ASP A 56 8.96 5.77 -16.53
CA ASP A 56 9.66 6.76 -15.68
C ASP A 56 10.55 6.06 -14.63
N TYR A 57 10.33 4.76 -14.38
CA TYR A 57 11.08 3.97 -13.40
C TYR A 57 12.21 3.21 -14.07
N LYS A 58 13.39 3.26 -13.44
CA LYS A 58 14.56 2.50 -13.88
C LYS A 58 14.29 1.00 -13.72
N THR A 59 14.58 0.27 -14.78
CA THR A 59 14.61 -1.19 -14.81
C THR A 59 15.58 -1.74 -13.75
N LEU A 60 15.06 -2.59 -12.86
CA LEU A 60 15.78 -3.22 -11.74
C LEU A 60 16.46 -4.53 -12.18
N SER A 61 15.84 -5.26 -13.11
CA SER A 61 16.36 -6.48 -13.72
C SER A 61 16.13 -6.44 -15.23
N LYS A 62 16.82 -7.27 -16.01
CA LYS A 62 16.50 -7.37 -17.45
C LYS A 62 15.00 -7.63 -17.62
N GLU A 63 14.39 -7.08 -18.67
CA GLU A 63 13.00 -7.37 -19.06
C GLU A 63 12.86 -8.80 -19.59
N ASP A 64 13.34 -9.75 -18.82
CA ASP A 64 13.37 -11.15 -19.11
C ASP A 64 12.74 -11.88 -17.94
N VAL A 65 11.82 -12.78 -18.28
CA VAL A 65 10.95 -13.47 -17.32
C VAL A 65 11.78 -14.34 -16.37
N ASP A 66 12.99 -14.69 -16.79
CA ASP A 66 13.91 -15.56 -16.07
C ASP A 66 14.76 -14.84 -15.01
N ASN A 67 14.66 -13.50 -14.90
CA ASN A 67 15.50 -12.68 -13.99
C ASN A 67 14.70 -11.87 -12.96
N PHE A 68 13.52 -12.33 -12.57
CA PHE A 68 12.75 -11.67 -11.52
C PHE A 68 13.39 -11.84 -10.14
N SER A 69 13.16 -10.87 -9.25
CA SER A 69 13.54 -10.97 -7.84
C SER A 69 12.70 -12.03 -7.15
N VAL A 70 13.08 -13.29 -7.29
CA VAL A 70 12.36 -14.38 -6.65
C VAL A 70 12.64 -14.33 -5.15
N VAL A 71 11.59 -14.27 -4.34
CA VAL A 71 11.69 -14.24 -2.88
C VAL A 71 12.09 -15.59 -2.27
N ALA A 72 12.05 -16.66 -3.07
CA ALA A 72 12.45 -18.02 -2.74
C ALA A 72 12.92 -18.80 -3.99
N ALA A 73 13.76 -19.83 -3.82
CA ALA A 73 14.29 -20.60 -4.95
C ALA A 73 13.28 -21.61 -5.53
N ASP A 74 12.35 -22.08 -4.71
CA ASP A 74 11.34 -23.08 -5.05
C ASP A 74 10.11 -22.93 -4.12
N GLU A 75 9.07 -23.72 -4.39
CA GLU A 75 7.82 -23.69 -3.62
C GLU A 75 8.02 -24.08 -2.15
N ASP A 76 8.90 -25.05 -1.86
CA ASP A 76 9.18 -25.49 -0.49
C ASP A 76 9.88 -24.39 0.33
N ALA A 77 10.81 -23.67 -0.29
CA ALA A 77 11.47 -22.50 0.28
C ALA A 77 10.48 -21.34 0.46
N PHE A 78 9.57 -21.14 -0.49
CA PHE A 78 8.53 -20.13 -0.39
C PHE A 78 7.60 -20.40 0.80
N ARG A 79 7.07 -21.62 0.93
CA ARG A 79 6.19 -22.03 2.04
C ARG A 79 6.83 -21.90 3.42
N LYS A 80 8.16 -21.88 3.50
CA LYS A 80 8.93 -21.71 4.74
C LYS A 80 9.17 -20.25 5.13
N LEU A 81 8.90 -19.28 4.24
CA LEU A 81 8.98 -17.86 4.56
C LEU A 81 8.00 -17.53 5.69
N LYS A 82 8.41 -16.66 6.61
CA LYS A 82 7.55 -16.24 7.73
C LYS A 82 6.25 -15.61 7.23
N THR A 83 6.33 -14.82 6.16
CA THR A 83 5.16 -14.19 5.53
C THR A 83 4.16 -15.24 5.00
N SER A 84 4.63 -16.39 4.51
CA SER A 84 3.74 -17.44 3.99
C SER A 84 2.98 -18.18 5.10
N GLY A 85 3.40 -18.04 6.36
CA GLY A 85 2.68 -18.57 7.53
C GLY A 85 1.46 -17.75 7.96
N GLY A 86 1.24 -16.57 7.36
CA GLY A 86 0.16 -15.66 7.74
C GLY A 86 0.41 -14.91 9.06
N PRO A 87 -0.52 -14.03 9.47
CA PRO A 87 -0.31 -13.13 10.62
C PRO A 87 -0.22 -13.83 11.97
N GLY A 88 -0.75 -15.06 12.10
CA GLY A 88 -0.83 -15.76 13.38
C GLY A 88 -2.00 -15.27 14.24
N ASN A 89 -1.85 -15.28 15.58
CA ASN A 89 -2.90 -14.81 16.48
C ASN A 89 -2.95 -13.28 16.53
N PHE A 90 -4.08 -12.70 16.10
CA PHE A 90 -4.35 -11.27 16.10
C PHE A 90 -5.42 -10.83 17.13
N GLY A 91 -5.86 -11.73 18.01
CA GLY A 91 -6.78 -11.41 19.10
C GLY A 91 -8.05 -10.68 18.62
N LEU A 92 -8.28 -9.48 19.15
CA LEU A 92 -9.41 -8.61 18.77
C LEU A 92 -9.06 -7.59 17.68
N CYS A 93 -7.88 -7.70 17.06
CA CYS A 93 -7.45 -6.80 16.00
C CYS A 93 -7.90 -7.29 14.64
N LEU A 94 -9.20 -7.16 14.40
CA LEU A 94 -9.89 -7.58 13.18
C LEU A 94 -9.31 -6.94 11.91
N GLY A 95 -8.76 -5.72 12.01
CA GLY A 95 -8.08 -5.10 10.88
C GLY A 95 -6.92 -5.94 10.34
N VAL A 96 -6.27 -6.77 11.18
CA VAL A 96 -5.16 -7.65 10.76
C VAL A 96 -5.62 -8.71 9.78
N GLU A 97 -6.80 -9.28 9.99
CA GLU A 97 -7.42 -10.21 9.06
C GLU A 97 -7.71 -9.54 7.72
N VAL A 98 -8.25 -8.31 7.74
CA VAL A 98 -8.51 -7.54 6.52
C VAL A 98 -7.21 -7.27 5.76
N THR A 99 -6.15 -6.82 6.44
CA THR A 99 -4.82 -6.62 5.83
C THR A 99 -4.26 -7.89 5.21
N TYR A 100 -4.57 -9.06 5.79
CA TYR A 100 -4.15 -10.35 5.25
C TYR A 100 -4.97 -10.76 4.01
N VAL A 101 -6.30 -10.65 4.07
CA VAL A 101 -7.20 -11.02 2.97
C VAL A 101 -7.06 -10.07 1.77
N ASP A 102 -6.74 -8.80 2.01
CA ASP A 102 -6.44 -7.81 0.96
C ASP A 102 -5.00 -7.94 0.41
N ASP A 103 -4.29 -9.04 0.72
CA ASP A 103 -2.91 -9.35 0.31
C ASP A 103 -1.85 -8.30 0.70
N LEU A 104 -2.23 -7.23 1.40
CA LEU A 104 -1.32 -6.18 1.86
C LEU A 104 -0.29 -6.75 2.84
N TYR A 105 -0.68 -7.72 3.66
CA TYR A 105 0.25 -8.47 4.51
C TYR A 105 1.33 -9.18 3.68
N GLY A 106 0.93 -9.90 2.63
CA GLY A 106 1.85 -10.58 1.72
C GLY A 106 2.79 -9.59 1.04
N LEU A 107 2.22 -8.52 0.47
CA LEU A 107 2.96 -7.44 -0.19
C LEU A 107 4.01 -6.84 0.74
N MET A 108 3.67 -6.55 2.00
CA MET A 108 4.63 -6.03 2.97
C MET A 108 5.80 -6.99 3.24
N GLY A 109 5.52 -8.28 3.43
CA GLY A 109 6.55 -9.26 3.79
C GLY A 109 7.44 -9.68 2.62
N TYR A 110 6.84 -9.98 1.46
CA TYR A 110 7.58 -10.38 0.26
C TYR A 110 8.40 -9.22 -0.31
N THR A 111 7.89 -7.99 -0.27
CA THR A 111 8.69 -6.81 -0.66
C THR A 111 9.87 -6.61 0.28
N ALA A 112 9.69 -6.76 1.61
CA ALA A 112 10.82 -6.66 2.55
C ALA A 112 11.89 -7.73 2.27
N LYS A 113 11.48 -8.95 1.91
CA LYS A 113 12.37 -10.02 1.48
C LYS A 113 13.12 -9.66 0.20
N ALA A 114 12.42 -9.15 -0.81
CA ALA A 114 12.99 -8.82 -2.12
C ALA A 114 14.00 -7.66 -2.06
N VAL A 115 13.72 -6.58 -1.31
CA VAL A 115 14.60 -5.39 -1.29
C VAL A 115 15.70 -5.44 -0.23
N ALA A 116 15.41 -6.07 0.91
CA ALA A 116 16.28 -6.00 2.09
C ALA A 116 16.76 -7.39 2.53
N GLY A 117 16.39 -8.46 1.82
CA GLY A 117 16.71 -9.84 2.19
C GLY A 117 16.00 -10.32 3.45
N ALA A 118 15.10 -9.50 4.01
CA ALA A 118 14.52 -9.72 5.33
C ALA A 118 13.30 -10.64 5.27
N ASP A 119 13.42 -11.84 5.85
CA ASP A 119 12.30 -12.75 6.04
C ASP A 119 11.57 -12.40 7.35
N ILE A 120 10.41 -11.76 7.21
CA ILE A 120 9.63 -11.21 8.33
C ILE A 120 8.21 -11.79 8.35
N ASN A 121 7.63 -11.86 9.54
CA ASN A 121 6.17 -11.87 9.71
C ASN A 121 5.75 -10.40 9.88
N PRO A 122 5.15 -9.71 8.89
CA PRO A 122 4.82 -8.29 9.01
C PRO A 122 3.91 -7.97 10.21
N SER A 123 4.34 -7.06 11.09
CA SER A 123 3.49 -6.51 12.14
C SER A 123 2.47 -5.53 11.54
N VAL A 124 1.22 -5.96 11.46
CA VAL A 124 0.12 -5.15 10.94
C VAL A 124 -0.31 -4.10 11.97
N THR A 125 -0.20 -4.39 13.26
CA THR A 125 -0.52 -3.43 14.32
C THR A 125 0.47 -2.27 14.38
N LEU A 126 1.76 -2.48 14.11
CA LEU A 126 2.71 -1.38 13.92
C LEU A 126 2.37 -0.57 12.66
N PHE A 127 1.99 -1.24 11.58
CA PHE A 127 1.48 -0.56 10.38
C PHE A 127 0.26 0.33 10.71
N PHE A 128 -0.68 -0.14 11.55
CA PHE A 128 -1.80 0.68 12.04
C PHE A 128 -1.36 1.85 12.91
N LYS A 129 -0.34 1.66 13.74
CA LYS A 129 0.26 2.75 14.53
C LYS A 129 0.85 3.86 13.66
N HIS A 130 1.24 3.54 12.43
CA HIS A 130 1.80 4.50 11.49
C HIS A 130 0.80 5.06 10.49
N ALA A 131 -0.48 4.65 10.57
CA ALA A 131 -1.57 5.23 9.79
C ALA A 131 -1.60 6.77 9.92
N PRO A 132 -2.09 7.48 8.88
CA PRO A 132 -2.39 8.89 9.02
C PRO A 132 -3.35 9.14 10.18
N THR A 133 -3.17 10.28 10.85
CA THR A 133 -4.09 10.77 11.90
C THR A 133 -5.19 11.64 11.31
N SER A 134 -4.92 12.26 10.15
CA SER A 134 -5.93 12.99 9.39
C SER A 134 -5.58 13.09 7.91
N ILE A 135 -6.61 13.31 7.09
CA ILE A 135 -6.50 13.66 5.67
C ILE A 135 -7.13 15.03 5.49
N ASN A 136 -6.36 16.00 4.99
CA ASN A 136 -6.79 17.37 4.77
C ASN A 136 -6.76 17.71 3.29
N PHE A 137 -7.89 18.18 2.77
CA PHE A 137 -8.00 18.68 1.40
C PHE A 137 -7.87 20.20 1.41
N VAL A 138 -6.94 20.73 0.61
CA VAL A 138 -6.66 22.16 0.50
C VAL A 138 -6.77 22.64 -0.95
N ASN A 139 -6.90 23.96 -1.13
CA ASN A 139 -7.01 24.62 -2.44
C ASN A 139 -8.16 24.08 -3.31
N THR A 140 -9.33 23.89 -2.71
CA THR A 140 -10.52 23.33 -3.34
C THR A 140 -11.33 24.36 -4.15
N ASP A 141 -10.87 25.61 -4.25
CA ASP A 141 -11.59 26.70 -4.93
C ASP A 141 -11.87 26.42 -6.42
N ASN A 142 -11.02 25.60 -7.04
CA ASN A 142 -11.15 25.23 -8.45
C ASN A 142 -12.02 23.99 -8.68
N ALA A 143 -12.49 23.33 -7.62
CA ALA A 143 -13.40 22.19 -7.71
C ALA A 143 -14.85 22.68 -7.87
N THR A 144 -15.67 21.90 -8.58
CA THR A 144 -17.11 22.10 -8.66
C THR A 144 -17.77 21.92 -7.28
N GLU A 145 -18.97 22.48 -7.10
CA GLU A 145 -19.72 22.32 -5.85
C GLU A 145 -20.07 20.85 -5.55
N GLU A 146 -20.22 20.03 -6.60
CA GLU A 146 -20.37 18.58 -6.49
C GLU A 146 -19.10 17.91 -5.98
N GLU A 147 -17.93 18.24 -6.53
CA GLU A 147 -16.64 17.67 -6.12
C GLU A 147 -16.27 18.08 -4.69
N LYS A 148 -16.55 19.34 -4.31
CA LYS A 148 -16.32 19.83 -2.94
C LYS A 148 -17.04 19.00 -1.87
N LYS A 149 -18.19 18.39 -2.19
CA LYS A 149 -18.91 17.49 -1.26
C LYS A 149 -18.11 16.23 -0.94
N SER A 150 -17.19 15.83 -1.82
CA SER A 150 -16.29 14.69 -1.63
C SER A 150 -14.97 15.06 -0.94
N TYR A 151 -14.65 16.35 -0.83
CA TYR A 151 -13.41 16.87 -0.22
C TYR A 151 -13.68 17.42 1.18
N TYR A 152 -13.84 16.53 2.14
CA TYR A 152 -13.96 16.88 3.55
C TYR A 152 -12.80 16.31 4.34
N ASN A 153 -12.33 17.08 5.32
CA ASN A 153 -11.22 16.65 6.15
C ASN A 153 -11.65 15.48 7.02
N LEU A 154 -10.78 14.48 7.09
CA LEU A 154 -11.01 13.25 7.85
C LEU A 154 -10.07 13.22 9.04
N THR A 155 -10.58 12.84 10.20
CA THR A 155 -9.75 12.39 11.32
C THR A 155 -9.81 10.87 11.37
N LEU A 156 -8.65 10.23 11.48
CA LEU A 156 -8.51 8.78 11.46
C LEU A 156 -7.95 8.33 12.80
N ALA A 157 -8.58 7.32 13.37
CA ALA A 157 -8.09 6.69 14.59
C ALA A 157 -7.06 5.62 14.22
N GLN A 158 -6.02 5.46 15.05
CA GLN A 158 -5.01 4.42 14.88
C GLN A 158 -5.41 3.21 15.73
N THR A 159 -6.37 2.42 15.23
CA THR A 159 -6.99 1.36 16.01
C THR A 159 -6.84 -0.01 15.36
N CYS A 160 -7.31 -1.01 16.08
CA CYS A 160 -7.38 -2.38 15.62
C CYS A 160 -8.51 -2.66 14.61
N VAL A 161 -9.30 -1.63 14.24
CA VAL A 161 -10.23 -1.68 13.11
C VAL A 161 -9.50 -1.61 11.77
N GLY A 162 -8.33 -0.96 11.72
CA GLY A 162 -7.45 -0.99 10.56
C GLY A 162 -7.74 0.10 9.53
N GLU A 163 -7.99 1.33 9.97
CA GLU A 163 -8.17 2.51 9.10
C GLU A 163 -6.97 2.73 8.15
N ALA A 164 -5.80 2.24 8.54
CA ALA A 164 -4.60 2.21 7.71
C ALA A 164 -4.77 1.45 6.39
N ASN A 165 -5.65 0.44 6.35
CA ASN A 165 -5.92 -0.36 5.15
C ASN A 165 -6.49 0.49 4.01
N LEU A 166 -7.17 1.61 4.34
CA LEU A 166 -7.68 2.56 3.35
C LEU A 166 -6.58 3.47 2.78
N TRP A 167 -5.50 3.68 3.55
CA TRP A 167 -4.42 4.61 3.22
C TRP A 167 -3.03 3.97 3.39
N PRO A 168 -2.80 2.77 2.83
CA PRO A 168 -1.65 1.94 3.21
C PRO A 168 -0.32 2.55 2.77
N SER A 169 -0.31 3.27 1.64
CA SER A 169 0.86 4.00 1.14
C SER A 169 1.41 5.00 2.15
N PHE A 170 0.57 5.72 2.88
CA PHE A 170 1.04 6.73 3.84
C PHE A 170 1.56 6.09 5.13
N ALA A 171 0.92 5.01 5.58
CA ALA A 171 1.38 4.25 6.73
C ALA A 171 2.76 3.61 6.48
N ILE A 172 2.95 2.96 5.33
CA ILE A 172 4.25 2.40 4.92
C ILE A 172 5.30 3.50 4.73
N ALA A 173 4.95 4.59 4.03
CA ALA A 173 5.91 5.68 3.80
C ALA A 173 6.41 6.29 5.13
N ARG A 174 5.53 6.45 6.12
CA ARG A 174 5.86 7.07 7.41
C ARG A 174 6.61 6.10 8.34
N GLY A 175 6.10 4.90 8.49
CA GLY A 175 6.52 3.93 9.51
C GLY A 175 7.40 2.80 9.01
N GLY A 176 7.22 2.43 7.75
CA GLY A 176 7.68 1.16 7.22
C GLY A 176 6.92 -0.03 7.81
N VAL A 177 7.54 -1.20 7.72
CA VAL A 177 7.05 -2.49 8.19
C VAL A 177 8.10 -3.09 9.13
N ALA A 178 7.68 -3.74 10.22
CA ALA A 178 8.56 -4.47 11.12
C ALA A 178 8.11 -5.93 11.27
N ASP A 179 8.92 -6.75 11.93
CA ASP A 179 8.57 -8.13 12.26
C ASP A 179 7.64 -8.20 13.49
N ALA A 180 6.64 -9.08 13.45
CA ALA A 180 5.64 -9.28 14.48
C ALA A 180 6.21 -9.87 15.78
N GLY A 181 7.40 -10.48 15.74
CA GLY A 181 8.15 -10.85 16.93
C GLY A 181 8.54 -9.65 17.78
N CYS A 182 8.56 -8.44 17.20
CA CYS A 182 8.81 -7.19 17.88
C CYS A 182 7.51 -6.49 18.33
N TYR A 183 6.48 -6.55 17.49
CA TYR A 183 5.18 -5.90 17.70
C TYR A 183 4.06 -6.90 17.43
N ALA A 184 3.44 -7.39 18.50
CA ALA A 184 2.38 -8.39 18.43
C ALA A 184 1.16 -7.91 17.63
N GLN A 185 0.45 -8.85 17.00
CA GLN A 185 -0.69 -8.56 16.14
C GLN A 185 -2.00 -8.28 16.90
N ASP A 186 -2.00 -8.40 18.23
CA ASP A 186 -3.20 -8.39 19.07
C ASP A 186 -3.53 -7.02 19.70
N LYS A 187 -2.67 -6.02 19.50
CA LYS A 187 -2.90 -4.64 19.92
C LYS A 187 -2.04 -3.65 19.14
N VAL A 188 -2.59 -2.47 18.84
CA VAL A 188 -1.79 -1.35 18.32
C VAL A 188 -0.80 -0.91 19.40
N PRO A 189 0.51 -0.86 19.11
CA PRO A 189 1.50 -0.48 20.10
C PRO A 189 1.38 1.00 20.48
N VAL A 190 1.62 1.31 21.76
CA VAL A 190 1.54 2.68 22.28
C VAL A 190 2.74 3.52 21.83
N ASP A 191 3.91 2.90 21.78
CA ASP A 191 5.15 3.48 21.28
C ASP A 191 5.83 2.58 20.23
N ASN A 192 6.93 3.05 19.66
CA ASN A 192 7.71 2.29 18.67
C ASN A 192 8.87 1.53 19.33
N LYS A 193 8.69 1.06 20.57
CA LYS A 193 9.70 0.22 21.24
C LYS A 193 9.38 -1.23 20.99
N CYS A 194 10.42 -1.98 20.66
CA CYS A 194 10.31 -3.41 20.46
C CYS A 194 9.96 -4.08 21.79
N ASN A 195 9.00 -5.01 21.77
CA ASN A 195 8.59 -5.72 22.99
C ASN A 195 9.55 -6.85 23.40
N VAL A 196 10.68 -7.02 22.69
CA VAL A 196 11.78 -7.90 23.10
C VAL A 196 12.89 -7.09 23.76
N ASP A 197 13.38 -7.58 24.91
CA ASP A 197 14.35 -6.89 25.74
C ASP A 197 15.57 -6.40 24.93
N GLY A 198 15.78 -5.08 24.93
CA GLY A 198 16.98 -4.44 24.36
C GLY A 198 17.04 -4.28 22.84
N GLY A 199 15.99 -4.62 22.08
CA GLY A 199 16.01 -4.56 20.62
C GLY A 199 15.58 -3.21 20.03
N SER A 200 16.39 -2.63 19.13
CA SER A 200 15.89 -1.65 18.16
C SER A 200 15.09 -2.39 17.08
N SER A 201 13.82 -2.05 16.89
CA SER A 201 13.05 -2.65 15.80
C SER A 201 13.58 -2.14 14.45
N LYS A 202 14.19 -3.02 13.65
CA LYS A 202 14.51 -2.66 12.27
C LYS A 202 13.21 -2.55 11.48
N THR A 203 12.95 -1.38 10.94
CA THR A 203 11.85 -1.17 9.99
C THR A 203 12.36 -1.25 8.56
N TYR A 204 11.52 -1.78 7.68
CA TYR A 204 11.75 -1.94 6.25
C TYR A 204 10.74 -1.09 5.49
N LEU A 205 11.03 -0.76 4.23
CA LEU A 205 10.06 -0.09 3.33
C LEU A 205 9.62 1.32 3.77
N LYS A 206 10.28 1.91 4.77
CA LYS A 206 10.05 3.31 5.13
C LYS A 206 10.38 4.21 3.93
N GLY A 207 9.46 5.12 3.61
CA GLY A 207 9.53 6.00 2.44
C GLY A 207 8.96 5.40 1.15
N TYR A 208 8.64 4.10 1.12
CA TYR A 208 8.03 3.49 -0.06
C TYR A 208 6.53 3.83 -0.14
N ARG A 209 5.98 3.80 -1.36
CA ARG A 209 4.55 4.05 -1.64
C ARG A 209 3.97 2.95 -2.49
N ILE A 210 2.74 2.51 -2.18
CA ILE A 210 2.01 1.57 -3.02
C ILE A 210 1.41 2.33 -4.21
N GLY A 211 1.75 1.87 -5.41
CA GLY A 211 1.07 2.19 -6.65
C GLY A 211 0.10 1.09 -7.06
N ALA A 212 -0.88 1.46 -7.86
CA ALA A 212 -1.80 0.56 -8.53
C ALA A 212 -1.60 0.65 -10.04
N PHE A 213 -1.93 -0.41 -10.76
CA PHE A 213 -1.98 -0.46 -12.21
C PHE A 213 -3.20 -1.27 -12.64
N ALA A 214 -3.60 -1.13 -13.90
CA ALA A 214 -4.59 -2.00 -14.50
C ALA A 214 -4.42 -2.07 -16.02
N ASP A 215 -5.28 -2.88 -16.64
CA ASP A 215 -5.22 -3.22 -18.06
C ASP A 215 -3.82 -3.66 -18.51
N ALA A 216 -3.13 -4.43 -17.65
CA ALA A 216 -1.82 -4.96 -17.97
C ALA A 216 -1.96 -6.28 -18.74
N ASP A 217 -1.55 -6.25 -20.02
CA ASP A 217 -1.23 -7.48 -20.75
C ASP A 217 0.07 -8.12 -20.23
N ALA A 218 0.39 -9.31 -20.72
CA ALA A 218 1.60 -10.02 -20.31
C ALA A 218 2.89 -9.22 -20.55
N ALA A 219 2.94 -8.38 -21.59
CA ALA A 219 4.10 -7.54 -21.88
C ALA A 219 4.24 -6.41 -20.85
N THR A 220 3.14 -5.74 -20.53
CA THR A 220 3.08 -4.69 -19.51
C THR A 220 3.42 -5.26 -18.14
N LEU A 221 2.88 -6.43 -17.79
CA LEU A 221 3.18 -7.09 -16.53
C LEU A 221 4.67 -7.43 -16.41
N LYS A 222 5.31 -7.91 -17.48
CA LYS A 222 6.78 -8.11 -17.50
C LYS A 222 7.54 -6.81 -17.27
N GLN A 223 7.12 -5.70 -17.88
CA GLN A 223 7.75 -4.40 -17.66
C GLN A 223 7.59 -3.91 -16.22
N ILE A 224 6.43 -4.16 -15.61
CA ILE A 224 6.12 -3.87 -14.22
C ILE A 224 7.06 -4.65 -13.30
N ILE A 225 7.11 -5.97 -13.45
CA ILE A 225 7.98 -6.83 -12.62
C ILE A 225 9.47 -6.48 -12.83
N ALA A 226 9.88 -6.11 -14.05
CA ALA A 226 11.27 -5.73 -14.33
C ALA A 226 11.68 -4.38 -13.71
N ARG A 227 10.73 -3.52 -13.35
CA ARG A 227 10.98 -2.15 -12.81
C ARG A 227 10.61 -1.98 -11.36
N LEU A 228 9.77 -2.87 -10.84
CA LEU A 228 9.16 -2.79 -9.52
C LEU A 228 9.40 -4.09 -8.79
N ILE A 229 9.44 -4.01 -7.46
CA ILE A 229 10.14 -5.00 -6.66
C ILE A 229 9.36 -6.31 -6.46
N ASP A 230 8.03 -6.29 -6.32
CA ASP A 230 7.30 -7.47 -5.81
C ASP A 230 5.86 -7.49 -6.27
N VAL A 231 5.47 -8.40 -7.19
CA VAL A 231 4.16 -8.38 -7.85
C VAL A 231 3.00 -9.13 -7.17
N GLY A 232 2.17 -8.41 -6.40
CA GLY A 232 0.84 -8.84 -5.96
C GLY A 232 -0.16 -8.88 -7.11
N ALA A 233 -0.73 -10.06 -7.41
CA ALA A 233 -1.66 -10.26 -8.52
C ALA A 233 -3.05 -10.68 -8.02
N PHE A 234 -3.99 -9.73 -7.94
CA PHE A 234 -5.41 -10.04 -7.74
C PHE A 234 -6.03 -10.51 -9.07
N LEU A 235 -6.31 -11.82 -9.16
CA LEU A 235 -7.00 -12.44 -10.29
C LEU A 235 -8.49 -12.67 -9.99
N LYS A 236 -9.21 -11.62 -9.61
CA LYS A 236 -10.69 -11.61 -9.66
C LYS A 236 -11.18 -10.24 -10.10
N ASN A 237 -11.60 -10.16 -11.36
CA ASN A 237 -12.27 -9.03 -12.02
C ASN A 237 -11.59 -7.65 -11.84
N HIS A 238 -10.67 -7.36 -12.78
CA HIS A 238 -10.27 -6.04 -13.29
C HIS A 238 -9.40 -5.08 -12.47
N VAL A 239 -8.90 -5.40 -11.28
CA VAL A 239 -7.89 -4.56 -10.61
C VAL A 239 -6.77 -5.41 -10.04
N THR A 240 -5.54 -5.16 -10.47
CA THR A 240 -4.34 -5.77 -9.90
C THR A 240 -3.63 -4.76 -9.01
N LEU A 241 -3.62 -5.03 -7.70
CA LEU A 241 -2.96 -4.17 -6.72
C LEU A 241 -1.50 -4.59 -6.51
N GLY A 242 -0.59 -3.72 -6.90
CA GLY A 242 0.75 -3.70 -6.36
C GLY A 242 1.67 -2.67 -7.04
N PHE A 243 2.40 -1.89 -6.24
CA PHE A 243 3.84 -1.98 -6.01
C PHE A 243 4.40 -0.80 -5.24
N MET A 244 5.33 -1.14 -4.34
CA MET A 244 6.11 -0.20 -3.56
C MET A 244 7.21 0.44 -4.42
N SER A 245 7.07 1.74 -4.72
CA SER A 245 8.12 2.51 -5.41
C SER A 245 9.22 2.95 -4.43
N ALA A 246 10.45 3.04 -4.97
CA ALA A 246 11.65 3.54 -4.28
C ALA A 246 11.43 4.94 -3.67
N PRO A 247 12.22 5.34 -2.65
CA PRO A 247 12.13 6.68 -2.07
C PRO A 247 12.22 7.75 -3.16
N ALA A 248 11.29 8.72 -3.09
CA ALA A 248 11.22 9.88 -3.97
C ALA A 248 12.50 10.72 -3.95
#